data_AF-A0A0G9KSE8-F1
#
_entry.id   AF-A0A0G9KSE8-F1
#
_cell.length_a   1.000
_cell.length_b   1.000
_cell.length_c   1.000
_cell.angle_alpha   90.00
_cell.angle_beta   90.00
_cell.angle_gamma   90.00
#
_symmetry.space_group_name_H-M   'P 1'
#
loop_
_entity.id
_entity.type
_entity.pdbx_description
1 polymer ?
#
loop_
_entity_poly.entity_id
_entity_poly.type
_entity_poly.pdbx_seq_one_letter_code
_entity_poly.pdbx_strand_id
1 'polypeptide(L)'
;MNKGDITNLVAVLVMAYGYSNANELVFMVGLFALSGAVTNSLAIYMLFEKIPFLYGSGVIESKFTAFKISIHDLIMNQFFTKENLAKFFEEEVQNSKNSIDFEKILNQVDFTPAFYSLKESVVESPFGGMLAMFGGASALEPLKEPFINKLQTSMIDISNSPSFLTIVNEVIKSKNFNDEIYEKISKIVNTRLEELTPKMVKEIVQNMIKEHLSWLVLWGAVFGGLFGLIGMLIS
;
A
#
# COMPACT_ATOMS: atom_id res chain seq x y z
N MET A 1 27.26 4.32 -18.72
CA MET A 1 27.16 5.76 -19.06
C MET A 1 25.70 6.06 -19.35
N ASN A 2 25.11 7.00 -18.62
CA ASN A 2 23.76 7.45 -18.93
C ASN A 2 23.80 8.35 -20.16
N LYS A 3 22.64 8.56 -20.79
CA LYS A 3 22.55 9.38 -22.01
C LYS A 3 23.12 10.79 -21.80
N GLY A 4 22.93 11.37 -20.60
CA GLY A 4 23.49 12.67 -20.25
C GLY A 4 25.02 12.72 -20.23
N ASP A 5 25.70 11.66 -19.78
CA ASP A 5 27.17 11.60 -19.77
C ASP A 5 27.72 11.61 -21.20
N ILE A 6 27.05 10.88 -22.10
CA ILE A 6 27.39 10.85 -23.53
C ILE A 6 27.17 12.23 -24.14
N THR A 7 26.04 12.89 -23.86
CA THR A 7 25.76 14.25 -24.34
C THR A 7 26.83 15.23 -23.90
N ASN A 8 27.21 15.22 -22.61
CA ASN A 8 28.26 16.10 -22.09
C ASN A 8 29.59 15.84 -22.80
N LEU A 9 29.97 14.57 -22.97
CA LEU A 9 31.19 14.20 -23.69
C LEU A 9 31.18 14.69 -25.13
N VAL A 10 30.08 14.50 -25.85
CA VAL A 10 29.93 14.96 -27.25
C VAL A 10 30.02 16.48 -27.33
N ALA A 11 29.36 17.22 -26.42
CA ALA A 11 29.43 18.68 -26.39
C ALA A 11 30.86 19.19 -26.16
N VAL A 12 31.60 18.56 -25.23
CA VAL A 12 33.03 18.85 -25.01
C VAL A 12 33.84 18.60 -26.28
N LEU A 13 33.62 17.47 -26.96
CA LEU A 13 34.35 17.14 -28.19
C LEU A 13 34.08 18.13 -29.33
N VAL A 14 32.82 18.55 -29.51
CA VAL A 14 32.44 19.56 -30.52
C VAL A 14 33.10 20.91 -30.21
N MET A 15 33.05 21.36 -28.95
CA MET A 15 33.71 22.58 -28.51
C MET A 15 35.23 22.53 -28.76
N ALA A 16 35.89 21.43 -28.34
CA ALA A 16 37.33 21.24 -28.50
C ALA A 16 37.74 21.19 -29.98
N TYR A 17 36.94 20.55 -30.83
CA TYR A 17 37.18 20.51 -32.27
C TYR A 17 37.09 21.91 -32.90
N GLY A 18 36.09 22.71 -32.53
CA GLY A 18 35.96 24.09 -33.00
C GLY A 18 37.18 24.94 -32.59
N TYR A 19 37.60 24.83 -31.32
CA TYR A 19 38.76 25.54 -30.81
C TYR A 19 40.07 25.15 -31.53
N SER A 20 40.34 23.84 -31.68
CA SER A 20 41.60 23.35 -32.27
C SER A 20 41.75 23.69 -33.74
N ASN A 21 40.65 23.89 -34.48
CA ASN A 21 40.67 24.22 -35.90
C ASN A 21 40.45 25.71 -36.17
N ALA A 22 40.46 26.55 -35.13
CA ALA A 22 40.12 27.98 -35.21
C ALA A 22 38.78 28.26 -35.92
N ASN A 23 37.82 27.34 -35.80
CA ASN A 23 36.48 27.48 -36.36
C ASN A 23 35.54 28.05 -35.29
N GLU A 24 35.38 29.38 -35.34
CA GLU A 24 34.62 30.14 -34.35
C GLU A 24 33.15 29.72 -34.27
N LEU A 25 32.52 29.39 -35.41
CA LEU A 25 31.14 28.91 -35.45
C LEU A 25 30.99 27.59 -34.69
N VAL A 26 31.83 26.59 -35.01
CA VAL A 26 31.76 25.29 -34.34
C VAL A 26 32.13 25.39 -32.87
N PHE A 27 33.07 26.27 -32.53
CA PHE A 27 33.42 26.56 -31.14
C PHE A 27 32.23 27.14 -30.36
N MET A 28 31.54 28.15 -30.89
CA MET A 28 30.37 28.76 -30.24
C MET A 28 29.22 27.77 -30.09
N VAL A 29 28.93 26.98 -31.14
CA VAL A 29 27.92 25.91 -31.05
C VAL A 29 28.28 24.90 -29.96
N GLY A 30 29.53 24.43 -29.92
CA GLY A 30 29.99 23.50 -28.89
C GLY A 30 29.95 24.10 -27.47
N LEU A 31 30.35 25.36 -27.31
CA LEU A 31 30.38 26.07 -26.03
C LEU A 31 28.98 26.24 -25.44
N PHE A 32 28.02 26.71 -26.24
CA PHE A 32 26.64 26.85 -25.76
C PHE A 32 25.95 25.50 -25.56
N ALA A 33 26.23 24.49 -26.40
CA ALA A 33 25.75 23.13 -26.18
C ALA A 33 26.27 22.56 -24.85
N LEU A 34 27.56 22.76 -24.55
CA LEU A 34 28.17 22.32 -23.31
C LEU A 34 27.55 23.04 -22.10
N SER A 35 27.39 24.36 -22.18
CA SER A 35 26.74 25.15 -21.13
C SER A 35 25.33 24.65 -20.82
N GLY A 36 24.52 24.38 -21.86
CA GLY A 36 23.17 23.83 -21.70
C GLY A 36 23.16 22.43 -21.08
N ALA A 37 24.04 21.54 -21.54
CA ALA A 37 24.13 20.17 -21.00
C ALA A 37 24.62 20.14 -19.54
N VAL A 38 25.64 20.93 -19.20
CA VAL A 38 26.20 21.02 -17.85
C VAL A 38 25.20 21.63 -16.89
N THR A 39 24.58 22.76 -17.25
CA THR A 39 23.55 23.41 -16.41
C THR A 39 22.41 22.45 -16.10
N ASN A 40 22.00 21.68 -17.11
CA ASN A 40 20.91 20.74 -16.93
C ASN A 40 21.32 19.48 -16.14
N SER A 41 22.56 19.01 -16.31
CA SER A 41 23.12 17.94 -15.49
C SER A 41 23.19 18.36 -14.01
N LEU A 42 23.59 19.60 -13.75
CA LEU A 42 23.59 20.20 -12.42
C LEU A 42 22.16 20.33 -11.87
N ALA A 43 21.20 20.75 -12.70
CA ALA A 43 19.78 20.84 -12.33
C ALA A 43 19.21 19.47 -11.88
N ILE A 44 19.56 18.41 -12.59
CA ILE A 44 19.17 17.04 -12.20
C ILE A 44 19.82 16.65 -10.88
N TYR A 45 21.12 16.92 -10.73
CA TYR A 45 21.84 16.61 -9.49
C TYR A 45 21.25 17.36 -8.27
N MET A 46 20.94 18.65 -8.42
CA MET A 46 20.35 19.45 -7.34
C MET A 46 18.92 19.05 -6.98
N LEU A 47 18.17 18.35 -7.83
CA LEU A 47 16.86 17.82 -7.42
C LEU A 47 16.99 16.80 -6.29
N PHE A 48 18.05 15.99 -6.34
CA PHE A 48 18.26 14.85 -5.44
C PHE A 48 19.26 15.13 -4.33
N GLU A 49 20.25 15.99 -4.57
CA GLU A 49 21.31 16.30 -3.60
C GLU A 49 21.24 17.76 -3.17
N LYS A 50 21.48 18.00 -1.87
CA LYS A 50 21.60 19.35 -1.35
C LYS A 50 23.01 19.88 -1.61
N ILE A 51 23.10 20.98 -2.33
CA ILE A 51 24.37 21.60 -2.72
C ILE A 51 24.50 22.91 -1.94
N PRO A 52 25.60 23.13 -1.20
CA PRO A 52 25.82 24.41 -0.51
C PRO A 52 25.82 25.57 -1.53
N PHE A 53 25.27 26.71 -1.14
CA PHE A 53 25.14 27.94 -1.96
C PHE A 53 24.17 27.91 -3.15
N LEU A 54 23.55 26.77 -3.48
CA LEU A 54 22.51 26.70 -4.52
C LEU A 54 21.12 26.57 -3.90
N TYR A 55 20.33 27.64 -3.99
CA TYR A 55 18.93 27.65 -3.57
C TYR A 55 18.10 26.67 -4.40
N GLY A 56 17.18 25.98 -3.75
CA GLY A 56 16.35 24.96 -4.40
C GLY A 56 17.08 23.63 -4.67
N SER A 57 18.22 23.38 -4.03
CA SER A 57 18.85 22.05 -4.04
C SER A 57 18.25 21.12 -2.96
N GLY A 58 18.27 19.81 -3.20
CA GLY A 58 17.70 18.79 -2.33
C GLY A 58 16.17 18.82 -2.24
N VAL A 59 15.47 19.24 -3.30
CA VAL A 59 14.00 19.43 -3.27
C VAL A 59 13.27 18.15 -2.85
N ILE A 60 13.67 16.99 -3.40
CA ILE A 60 12.99 15.71 -3.13
C ILE A 60 13.06 15.34 -1.65
N GLU A 61 14.25 15.42 -1.04
CA GLU A 61 14.41 15.15 0.39
C GLU A 61 13.68 16.19 1.26
N SER A 62 13.68 17.46 0.85
CA SER A 62 12.98 18.53 1.59
C SER A 62 11.44 18.39 1.58
N LYS A 63 10.89 17.71 0.56
CA LYS A 63 9.44 17.46 0.40
C LYS A 63 9.01 16.11 0.95
N PHE A 64 9.86 15.43 1.70
CA PHE A 64 9.60 14.11 2.27
C PHE A 64 8.26 13.98 3.00
N THR A 65 7.89 14.95 3.84
CA THR A 65 6.59 14.94 4.55
C THR A 65 5.41 14.97 3.58
N ALA A 66 5.50 15.77 2.52
CA ALA A 66 4.47 15.83 1.49
C ALA A 66 4.34 14.49 0.76
N PHE A 67 5.46 13.82 0.46
CA PHE A 67 5.44 12.47 -0.11
C PHE A 67 4.74 11.46 0.81
N LYS A 68 5.00 11.47 2.13
CA LYS A 68 4.28 10.57 3.05
C LYS A 68 2.77 10.77 2.99
N ILE A 69 2.33 12.02 3.04
CA ILE A 69 0.91 12.38 2.98
C ILE A 69 0.30 11.91 1.65
N SER A 70 0.97 12.18 0.52
CA SER A 70 0.48 11.75 -0.79
C SER A 70 0.42 10.23 -0.94
N ILE A 71 1.36 9.48 -0.37
CA ILE A 71 1.32 8.01 -0.40
C ILE A 71 0.17 7.50 0.48
N HIS A 72 -0.03 8.06 1.68
CA HIS A 72 -1.17 7.71 2.53
C HIS A 72 -2.49 7.96 1.80
N ASP A 73 -2.66 9.15 1.22
CA ASP A 73 -3.85 9.53 0.48
C ASP A 73 -4.08 8.59 -0.71
N LEU A 74 -3.05 8.29 -1.49
CA LEU A 74 -3.12 7.34 -2.60
C LEU A 74 -3.61 5.97 -2.11
N ILE A 75 -3.01 5.43 -1.04
CA ILE A 75 -3.34 4.11 -0.52
C ILE A 75 -4.78 4.09 0.03
N MET A 76 -5.15 5.05 0.87
CA MET A 76 -6.44 5.04 1.55
C MET A 76 -7.61 5.46 0.67
N ASN A 77 -7.38 6.41 -0.24
CA ASN A 77 -8.45 7.00 -1.05
C ASN A 77 -8.56 6.40 -2.45
N GLN A 78 -7.58 5.63 -2.93
CA GLN A 78 -7.68 4.92 -4.21
C GLN A 78 -7.83 3.40 -4.04
N PHE A 79 -7.11 2.80 -3.08
CA PHE A 79 -7.13 1.34 -2.90
C PHE A 79 -8.09 0.92 -1.79
N PHE A 80 -7.89 1.40 -0.57
CA PHE A 80 -8.65 0.98 0.62
C PHE A 80 -9.80 1.94 0.96
N THR A 81 -10.54 2.37 -0.05
CA THR A 81 -11.77 3.13 0.20
C THR A 81 -12.79 2.24 0.93
N LYS A 82 -13.67 2.86 1.71
CA LYS A 82 -14.74 2.13 2.42
C LYS A 82 -15.61 1.30 1.47
N GLU A 83 -15.84 1.82 0.27
CA GLU A 83 -16.60 1.12 -0.76
C GLU A 83 -15.84 -0.08 -1.33
N ASN A 84 -14.55 0.07 -1.64
CA ASN A 84 -13.73 -1.04 -2.15
C ASN A 84 -13.56 -2.14 -1.11
N LEU A 85 -13.39 -1.78 0.17
CA LEU A 85 -13.35 -2.73 1.27
C LEU A 85 -14.65 -3.52 1.38
N ALA A 86 -15.81 -2.83 1.35
CA ALA A 86 -17.10 -3.49 1.41
C ALA A 86 -17.32 -4.46 0.24
N LYS A 87 -16.95 -4.06 -0.99
CA LYS A 87 -17.01 -4.92 -2.18
C LYS A 87 -16.09 -6.13 -2.06
N PHE A 88 -14.86 -5.94 -1.61
CA PHE A 88 -13.89 -7.03 -1.44
C PHE A 88 -14.40 -8.09 -0.46
N PHE A 89 -14.88 -7.69 0.72
CA PHE A 89 -15.39 -8.66 1.69
C PHE A 89 -16.71 -9.31 1.24
N GLU A 90 -17.56 -8.58 0.52
CA GLU A 90 -18.76 -9.18 -0.09
C GLU A 90 -18.39 -10.28 -1.09
N GLU A 91 -17.43 -10.02 -1.98
CA GLU A 91 -16.95 -11.01 -2.94
C GLU A 91 -16.32 -12.21 -2.24
N GLU A 92 -15.52 -12.01 -1.19
CA GLU A 92 -14.92 -13.10 -0.43
C GLU A 92 -15.96 -13.98 0.26
N VAL A 93 -17.04 -13.40 0.81
CA VAL A 93 -18.10 -14.18 1.45
C VAL A 93 -19.03 -14.84 0.42
N GLN A 94 -19.27 -14.22 -0.74
CA GLN A 94 -20.13 -14.79 -1.78
C GLN A 94 -19.44 -15.85 -2.64
N ASN A 95 -18.17 -15.63 -3.03
CA ASN A 95 -17.43 -16.54 -3.90
C ASN A 95 -16.90 -17.76 -3.17
N SER A 96 -16.89 -17.73 -1.84
CA SER A 96 -16.51 -18.88 -1.05
C SER A 96 -17.72 -19.45 -0.32
N LYS A 97 -18.06 -20.69 -0.64
CA LYS A 97 -18.74 -21.56 0.33
C LYS A 97 -17.91 -21.79 1.61
N ASN A 98 -16.71 -21.19 1.74
CA ASN A 98 -15.59 -21.64 2.58
C ASN A 98 -14.67 -20.53 3.18
N SER A 99 -14.94 -19.22 3.11
CA SER A 99 -13.96 -18.22 3.64
C SER A 99 -13.81 -18.28 5.15
N ILE A 100 -14.90 -18.61 5.85
CA ILE A 100 -14.90 -18.85 7.28
C ILE A 100 -15.31 -20.30 7.51
N ASP A 101 -14.32 -21.14 7.82
CA ASP A 101 -14.52 -22.53 8.21
C ASP A 101 -15.09 -22.59 9.63
N PHE A 102 -16.40 -22.31 9.72
CA PHE A 102 -17.13 -22.35 10.99
C PHE A 102 -17.10 -23.75 11.60
N GLU A 103 -16.99 -24.81 10.80
CA GLU A 103 -16.82 -26.16 11.29
C GLU A 103 -15.53 -26.30 12.10
N LYS A 104 -14.40 -25.83 11.57
CA LYS A 104 -13.11 -25.82 12.29
C LYS A 104 -13.14 -24.97 13.56
N ILE A 105 -13.87 -23.84 13.54
CA ILE A 105 -14.03 -23.00 14.72
C ILE A 105 -14.86 -23.73 15.78
N LEU A 106 -16.05 -24.20 15.42
CA LEU A 106 -16.99 -24.87 16.32
C LEU A 106 -16.44 -26.19 16.87
N ASN A 107 -15.57 -26.87 16.13
CA ASN A 107 -14.85 -28.05 16.61
C ASN A 107 -13.83 -27.76 17.73
N GLN A 108 -13.46 -26.50 17.95
CA GLN A 108 -12.55 -26.08 19.02
C GLN A 108 -13.28 -25.39 20.19
N VAL A 109 -14.60 -25.20 20.08
CA VAL A 109 -15.42 -24.56 21.12
C VAL A 109 -15.78 -25.59 22.20
N ASP A 110 -15.57 -25.25 23.47
CA ASP A 110 -16.04 -26.05 24.59
C ASP A 110 -17.52 -25.74 24.89
N PHE A 111 -18.40 -26.71 24.64
CA PHE A 111 -19.83 -26.63 24.91
C PHE A 111 -20.23 -27.14 26.30
N THR A 112 -19.27 -27.55 27.12
CA THR A 112 -19.52 -27.98 28.51
C THR A 112 -20.36 -26.99 29.33
N PRO A 113 -20.13 -25.65 29.24
CA PRO A 113 -20.96 -24.68 29.96
C PRO A 113 -22.44 -24.74 29.57
N ALA A 114 -22.75 -24.95 28.28
CA ALA A 114 -24.12 -25.02 27.79
C ALA A 114 -24.87 -26.24 28.39
N PHE A 115 -24.18 -27.36 28.56
CA PHE A 115 -24.75 -28.53 29.25
C PHE A 115 -25.06 -28.22 30.72
N TYR A 116 -24.14 -27.58 31.44
CA TYR A 116 -24.38 -27.25 32.85
C TYR A 116 -25.52 -26.24 33.02
N SER A 117 -25.60 -25.23 32.15
CA SER A 117 -26.75 -24.30 32.15
C SER A 117 -28.07 -25.01 31.84
N LEU A 118 -28.08 -25.96 30.89
CA LEU A 118 -29.27 -26.78 30.62
C LEU A 118 -29.65 -27.63 31.84
N LYS A 119 -28.67 -28.31 32.44
CA LYS A 119 -28.85 -29.15 33.62
C LYS A 119 -29.46 -28.36 34.77
N GLU A 120 -28.94 -27.18 35.06
CA GLU A 120 -29.46 -26.26 36.06
C GLU A 120 -30.91 -25.84 35.75
N SER A 121 -31.16 -25.38 34.53
CA SER A 121 -32.51 -24.99 34.08
C SER A 121 -33.53 -26.13 34.22
N VAL A 122 -33.14 -27.36 33.91
CA VAL A 122 -34.02 -28.54 34.04
C VAL A 122 -34.31 -28.84 35.51
N VAL A 123 -33.32 -28.74 36.39
CA VAL A 123 -33.47 -28.96 37.84
C VAL A 123 -34.34 -27.89 38.49
N GLU A 124 -34.25 -26.64 38.05
CA GLU A 124 -35.09 -25.53 38.55
C GLU A 124 -36.52 -25.56 37.99
N SER A 125 -36.73 -26.23 36.86
CA SER A 125 -38.05 -26.35 36.24
C SER A 125 -38.98 -27.31 36.99
N PRO A 126 -40.30 -27.32 36.68
CA PRO A 126 -41.23 -28.33 37.21
C PRO A 126 -40.81 -29.79 36.94
N PHE A 127 -39.95 -30.02 35.94
CA PHE A 127 -39.36 -31.33 35.66
C PHE A 127 -38.32 -31.76 36.70
N GLY A 128 -37.66 -30.83 37.39
CA GLY A 128 -36.67 -31.12 38.43
C GLY A 128 -37.25 -31.90 39.61
N GLY A 129 -38.47 -31.58 40.01
CA GLY A 129 -39.21 -32.31 41.05
C GLY A 129 -39.50 -33.76 40.67
N MET A 130 -39.78 -34.03 39.40
CA MET A 130 -39.94 -35.40 38.88
C MET A 130 -38.58 -36.13 38.77
N LEU A 131 -37.52 -35.41 38.39
CA LEU A 131 -36.15 -35.92 38.31
C LEU A 131 -35.59 -36.34 39.67
N ALA A 132 -36.03 -35.70 40.76
CA ALA A 132 -35.63 -36.08 42.12
C ALA A 132 -35.97 -37.55 42.44
N MET A 133 -37.04 -38.10 41.85
CA MET A 133 -37.43 -39.50 42.02
C MET A 133 -36.50 -40.48 41.28
N PHE A 134 -35.70 -40.01 40.32
CA PHE A 134 -34.81 -40.81 39.48
C PHE A 134 -33.32 -40.51 39.71
N GLY A 135 -32.95 -39.93 40.86
CA GLY A 135 -31.56 -39.63 41.21
C GLY A 135 -31.16 -38.16 41.05
N GLY A 136 -32.13 -37.27 40.82
CA GLY A 136 -31.95 -35.83 40.80
C GLY A 136 -31.02 -35.34 39.67
N ALA A 137 -30.26 -34.29 39.93
CA ALA A 137 -29.37 -33.68 38.95
C ALA A 137 -28.32 -34.66 38.38
N SER A 138 -27.91 -35.66 39.16
CA SER A 138 -26.92 -36.66 38.73
C SER A 138 -27.44 -37.60 37.64
N ALA A 139 -28.76 -37.72 37.48
CA ALA A 139 -29.37 -38.51 36.41
C ALA A 139 -29.11 -37.94 35.00
N LEU A 140 -28.72 -36.65 34.91
CA LEU A 140 -28.44 -35.97 33.65
C LEU A 140 -26.98 -36.13 33.20
N GLU A 141 -26.05 -36.51 34.08
CA GLU A 141 -24.62 -36.62 33.73
C GLU A 141 -24.30 -37.57 32.57
N PRO A 142 -24.96 -38.75 32.43
CA PRO A 142 -24.75 -39.62 31.28
C PRO A 142 -25.11 -38.97 29.94
N LEU A 143 -25.93 -37.90 29.96
CA LEU A 143 -26.36 -37.17 28.76
C LEU A 143 -25.40 -36.06 28.35
N LYS A 144 -24.36 -35.76 29.14
CA LYS A 144 -23.41 -34.67 28.87
C LYS A 144 -22.77 -34.77 27.49
N GLU A 145 -22.05 -35.87 27.25
CA GLU A 145 -21.37 -36.12 25.98
C GLU A 145 -22.32 -36.17 24.76
N PRO A 146 -23.44 -36.92 24.78
CA PRO A 146 -24.36 -36.91 23.64
C PRO A 146 -25.03 -35.55 23.42
N PHE A 147 -25.29 -34.76 24.46
CA PHE A 147 -25.78 -33.39 24.32
C PHE A 147 -24.74 -32.48 23.65
N ILE A 148 -23.50 -32.48 24.15
CA ILE A 148 -22.40 -31.67 23.61
C ILE A 148 -22.19 -31.98 22.12
N ASN A 149 -22.06 -33.26 21.77
CA ASN A 149 -21.89 -33.69 20.39
C ASN A 149 -23.06 -33.25 19.51
N LYS A 150 -24.31 -33.42 19.99
CA LYS A 150 -25.49 -33.03 19.21
C LYS A 150 -25.58 -31.51 19.02
N LEU A 151 -25.30 -30.74 20.08
CA LEU A 151 -25.29 -29.28 20.04
C LEU A 151 -24.23 -28.76 19.06
N GLN A 152 -23.02 -29.33 19.11
CA GLN A 152 -21.94 -29.00 18.20
C GLN A 152 -22.34 -29.27 16.74
N THR A 153 -22.86 -30.46 16.42
CA THR A 153 -23.37 -30.76 15.08
C THR A 153 -24.45 -29.77 14.65
N SER A 154 -25.42 -29.46 15.51
CA SER A 154 -26.47 -28.50 15.19
C SER A 154 -25.95 -27.09 14.96
N MET A 155 -24.94 -26.64 15.71
CA MET A 155 -24.30 -25.33 15.48
C MET A 155 -23.55 -25.31 14.15
N ILE A 156 -22.89 -26.41 13.76
CA ILE A 156 -22.24 -26.53 12.45
C ILE A 156 -23.29 -26.44 11.34
N ASP A 157 -24.40 -27.18 11.45
CA ASP A 157 -25.49 -27.11 10.47
C ASP A 157 -26.09 -25.71 10.35
N ILE A 158 -26.28 -25.01 11.48
CA ILE A 158 -26.76 -23.62 11.52
C ILE A 158 -25.75 -22.69 10.84
N SER A 159 -24.46 -22.86 11.10
CA SER A 159 -23.41 -22.01 10.51
C SER A 159 -23.35 -22.14 8.98
N ASN A 160 -23.74 -23.29 8.45
CA ASN A 160 -23.83 -23.56 7.02
C ASN A 160 -25.17 -23.13 6.40
N SER A 161 -26.12 -22.64 7.20
CA SER A 161 -27.44 -22.25 6.72
C SER A 161 -27.40 -20.93 5.94
N PRO A 162 -28.24 -20.77 4.90
CA PRO A 162 -28.32 -19.52 4.13
C PRO A 162 -28.71 -18.31 4.99
N SER A 163 -29.53 -18.51 6.03
CA SER A 163 -29.95 -17.44 6.94
C SER A 163 -28.77 -16.90 7.76
N PHE A 164 -27.93 -17.79 8.30
CA PHE A 164 -26.73 -17.40 9.04
C PHE A 164 -25.75 -16.64 8.14
N LEU A 165 -25.48 -17.17 6.93
CA LEU A 165 -24.61 -16.51 5.96
C LEU A 165 -25.13 -15.13 5.53
N THR A 166 -26.45 -14.96 5.44
CA THR A 166 -27.06 -13.65 5.13
C THR A 166 -26.79 -12.65 6.26
N ILE A 167 -26.96 -13.06 7.52
CA ILE A 167 -26.68 -12.22 8.68
C ILE A 167 -25.20 -11.82 8.74
N VAL A 168 -24.30 -12.78 8.51
CA VAL A 168 -22.84 -12.52 8.48
C VAL A 168 -22.50 -11.50 7.38
N ASN A 169 -23.09 -11.64 6.19
CA ASN A 169 -22.93 -10.69 5.10
C ASN A 169 -23.42 -9.27 5.48
N GLU A 170 -24.57 -9.15 6.14
CA GLU A 170 -25.09 -7.86 6.60
C GLU A 170 -24.16 -7.19 7.61
N VAL A 171 -23.59 -7.96 8.54
CA VAL A 171 -22.63 -7.46 9.53
C VAL A 171 -21.36 -6.95 8.84
N ILE A 172 -20.84 -7.67 7.85
CA ILE A 172 -19.65 -7.27 7.08
C ILE A 172 -19.91 -6.02 6.24
N LYS A 173 -21.11 -5.89 5.67
CA LYS A 173 -21.54 -4.69 4.94
C LYS A 173 -21.85 -3.51 5.85
N SER A 174 -21.94 -3.73 7.16
CA SER A 174 -22.26 -2.66 8.09
C SER A 174 -21.21 -1.55 8.05
N LYS A 175 -21.69 -0.31 8.18
CA LYS A 175 -20.81 0.86 8.18
C LYS A 175 -19.78 0.78 9.31
N ASN A 176 -20.18 0.31 10.49
CA ASN A 176 -19.30 0.21 11.65
C ASN A 176 -18.12 -0.74 11.39
N PHE A 177 -18.37 -1.92 10.82
CA PHE A 177 -17.31 -2.86 10.48
C PHE A 177 -16.32 -2.27 9.47
N ASN A 178 -16.81 -1.66 8.40
CA ASN A 178 -15.97 -1.06 7.37
C ASN A 178 -15.16 0.13 7.92
N ASP A 179 -15.75 0.96 8.78
CA ASP A 179 -15.07 2.07 9.45
C ASP A 179 -13.94 1.54 10.36
N GLU A 180 -14.19 0.48 11.15
CA GLU A 180 -13.16 -0.13 12.00
C GLU A 180 -11.99 -0.74 11.20
N ILE A 181 -12.29 -1.45 10.11
CA ILE A 181 -11.25 -2.03 9.24
C ILE A 181 -10.46 -0.92 8.55
N TYR A 182 -11.13 0.11 8.05
CA TYR A 182 -10.48 1.28 7.45
C TYR A 182 -9.48 1.92 8.42
N GLU A 183 -9.89 2.15 9.68
CA GLU A 183 -9.00 2.71 10.71
C GLU A 183 -7.82 1.80 11.03
N LYS A 184 -8.04 0.48 11.12
CA LYS A 184 -6.95 -0.49 11.34
C LYS A 184 -5.94 -0.48 10.19
N ILE A 185 -6.41 -0.48 8.94
CA ILE A 185 -5.54 -0.41 7.76
C ILE A 185 -4.80 0.92 7.73
N SER A 186 -5.49 2.04 7.95
CA SER A 186 -4.89 3.37 8.01
C SER A 186 -3.76 3.43 9.05
N LYS A 187 -3.95 2.81 10.22
CA LYS A 187 -2.91 2.72 11.26
C LYS A 187 -1.70 1.90 10.81
N ILE A 188 -1.91 0.76 10.14
CA ILE A 188 -0.82 -0.07 9.61
C ILE A 188 -0.04 0.71 8.55
N VAL A 189 -0.74 1.36 7.62
CA VAL A 189 -0.15 2.17 6.56
C VAL A 189 0.65 3.33 7.18
N ASN A 190 0.09 4.06 8.13
CA ASN A 190 0.78 5.16 8.82
C ASN A 190 2.05 4.69 9.52
N THR A 191 1.99 3.57 10.25
CA THR A 191 3.17 2.99 10.91
C THR A 191 4.26 2.69 9.89
N ARG A 192 3.91 2.12 8.73
CA ARG A 192 4.87 1.84 7.66
C ARG A 192 5.42 3.12 7.01
N LEU A 193 4.61 4.16 6.88
CA LEU A 193 5.04 5.46 6.36
C LEU A 193 5.95 6.20 7.35
N GLU A 194 5.78 6.00 8.65
CA GLU A 194 6.67 6.53 9.68
C GLU A 194 8.07 5.94 9.57
N GLU A 195 8.18 4.64 9.27
CA GLU A 195 9.46 3.94 9.02
C GLU A 195 10.18 4.39 7.74
N LEU A 196 9.49 5.06 6.82
CA LEU A 196 10.16 5.62 5.65
C LEU A 196 11.21 6.63 6.09
N THR A 197 12.30 6.67 5.34
CA THR A 197 13.35 7.67 5.47
C THR A 197 13.41 8.55 4.22
N PRO A 198 13.94 9.79 4.31
CA PRO A 198 14.13 10.64 3.13
C PRO A 198 14.93 9.96 2.01
N LYS A 199 15.93 9.15 2.40
CA LYS A 199 16.76 8.38 1.47
C LYS A 199 15.95 7.36 0.66
N MET A 200 15.03 6.63 1.30
CA MET A 200 14.17 5.66 0.61
C MET A 200 13.27 6.35 -0.42
N VAL A 201 12.68 7.49 -0.07
CA VAL A 201 11.82 8.26 -0.99
C VAL A 201 12.63 8.78 -2.17
N LYS A 202 13.83 9.30 -1.92
CA LYS A 202 14.77 9.71 -2.96
C LYS A 202 15.09 8.56 -3.92
N GLU A 203 15.42 7.37 -3.40
CA GLU A 203 15.70 6.18 -4.21
C GLU A 203 14.49 5.76 -5.06
N ILE A 204 13.28 5.76 -4.49
CA ILE A 204 12.04 5.44 -5.21
C ILE A 204 11.82 6.42 -6.37
N VAL A 205 11.86 7.73 -6.09
CA VAL A 205 11.64 8.76 -7.11
C VAL A 205 12.73 8.71 -8.18
N GLN A 206 13.99 8.62 -7.76
CA GLN A 206 15.13 8.58 -8.66
C GLN A 206 15.04 7.37 -9.60
N ASN A 207 14.73 6.17 -9.09
CA ASN A 207 14.57 4.98 -9.92
C ASN A 207 13.43 5.12 -10.94
N MET A 208 12.36 5.83 -10.57
CA MET A 208 11.21 6.05 -11.45
C MET A 208 11.49 7.04 -12.60
N ILE A 209 12.27 8.10 -12.37
CA ILE A 209 12.40 9.21 -13.34
C ILE A 209 13.80 9.39 -13.94
N LYS A 210 14.84 8.74 -13.41
CA LYS A 210 16.24 8.96 -13.82
C LYS A 210 16.49 8.75 -15.32
N GLU A 211 15.84 7.77 -15.92
CA GLU A 211 15.97 7.51 -17.37
C GLU A 211 15.36 8.64 -18.21
N HIS A 212 14.26 9.21 -17.75
CA HIS A 212 13.58 10.32 -18.40
C HIS A 212 14.32 11.64 -18.21
N LEU A 213 14.91 11.88 -17.04
CA LEU A 213 15.69 13.08 -16.76
C LEU A 213 16.93 13.22 -17.66
N SER A 214 17.52 12.10 -18.09
CA SER A 214 18.69 12.15 -18.98
C SER A 214 18.39 12.80 -20.34
N TRP A 215 17.12 12.81 -20.78
CA TRP A 215 16.71 13.52 -22.00
C TRP A 215 16.79 15.04 -21.86
N LEU A 216 16.57 15.55 -20.65
CA LEU A 216 16.66 16.97 -20.35
C LEU A 216 18.08 17.50 -20.68
N VAL A 217 19.12 16.69 -20.43
CA VAL A 217 20.52 17.03 -20.72
C VAL A 217 20.77 17.08 -22.22
N LEU A 218 20.25 16.09 -22.97
CA LEU A 218 20.35 16.05 -24.42
C LEU A 218 19.73 17.29 -25.06
N TRP A 219 18.50 17.62 -24.66
CA TRP A 219 17.82 18.80 -25.20
C TRP A 219 18.49 20.10 -24.75
N GLY A 220 19.02 20.17 -23.53
CA GLY A 220 19.86 21.28 -23.09
C GLY A 220 21.05 21.53 -24.02
N ALA A 221 21.75 20.46 -24.43
CA ALA A 221 22.81 20.55 -25.44
C ALA A 221 22.31 20.99 -26.82
N VAL A 222 21.23 20.38 -27.31
CA VAL A 222 20.70 20.66 -28.65
C VAL A 222 20.25 22.13 -28.76
N PHE A 223 19.47 22.61 -27.80
CA PHE A 223 19.02 24.01 -27.78
C PHE A 223 20.17 24.97 -27.50
N GLY A 224 21.09 24.63 -26.60
CA GLY A 224 22.32 25.39 -26.40
C GLY A 224 23.09 25.57 -27.70
N GLY A 225 23.37 24.47 -28.42
CA GLY A 225 24.07 24.52 -29.70
C GLY A 225 23.33 25.33 -30.76
N LEU A 226 22.00 25.22 -30.81
CA LEU A 226 21.16 26.02 -31.71
C LEU A 226 21.25 27.53 -31.37
N PHE A 227 21.25 27.91 -30.09
CA PHE A 227 21.46 29.30 -29.70
C PHE A 227 22.87 29.80 -30.02
N GLY A 228 23.90 28.95 -29.86
CA GLY A 228 25.26 29.27 -30.29
C GLY A 228 25.36 29.51 -31.80
N LEU A 229 24.67 28.69 -32.60
CA LEU A 229 24.60 28.84 -34.06
C LEU A 229 23.90 30.15 -34.45
N ILE A 230 22.73 30.42 -33.87
CA ILE A 230 21.97 31.63 -34.15
C ILE A 230 22.74 32.88 -33.71
N GLY A 231 23.37 32.84 -32.53
CA GLY A 231 24.19 33.93 -32.01
C GLY A 231 25.35 34.28 -32.94
N MET A 232 26.00 33.28 -33.54
CA MET A 232 27.07 33.50 -34.51
C MET A 232 26.55 34.02 -35.87
N LEU A 233 25.39 33.55 -36.33
CA LEU A 233 24.84 33.99 -37.63
C LEU A 233 24.32 35.43 -37.62
N ILE A 234 23.99 35.96 -36.45
CA ILE A 234 23.45 37.32 -36.28
C ILE A 234 24.55 38.33 -35.87
N SER A 235 25.70 37.84 -35.38
CA SER A 235 26.87 38.66 -35.01
C SER A 235 27.78 38.97 -36.18
#